data_AF-A0A520TYN3-F1
#
_entry.id   AF-A0A520TYN3-F1
#
_cell.length_a   1.000
_cell.length_b   1.000
_cell.length_c   1.000
_cell.angle_alpha   90.00
_cell.angle_beta   90.00
_cell.angle_gamma   90.00
#
_symmetry.space_group_name_H-M   'P 1'
#
loop_
_entity.id
_entity.type
_entity.pdbx_description
1 polymer ?
#
loop_
_entity_poly.entity_id
_entity_poly.type
_entity_poly.pdbx_seq_one_letter_code
_entity_poly.pdbx_strand_id
1 'polypeptide(L)' 'MTKVILMLRNNMTIKAVTFDLDDTLWPLYDVIMNSHKLSNDWLINKHPQMKEILFSTKEREMWQRLIKAEPSLANR' A
#
# COMPACT_ATOMS: atom_id res chain seq x y z
N MET A 1 -15.28 -13.69 -57.65
CA MET A 1 -15.40 -14.01 -56.22
C MET A 1 -14.39 -13.17 -55.47
N THR A 2 -14.83 -12.11 -54.78
CA THR A 2 -13.91 -11.25 -54.02
C THR A 2 -14.32 -11.33 -52.56
N LYS A 3 -13.52 -12.04 -51.75
CA LYS A 3 -13.69 -12.14 -50.31
C LYS A 3 -13.30 -10.78 -49.71
N VAL A 4 -14.29 -10.01 -49.28
CA VAL A 4 -14.07 -8.85 -48.43
C VAL A 4 -13.77 -9.38 -47.03
N ILE A 5 -12.52 -9.29 -46.61
CA ILE A 5 -12.14 -9.53 -45.21
C ILE A 5 -12.65 -8.33 -44.42
N LEU A 6 -13.78 -8.51 -43.73
CA LEU A 6 -14.29 -7.55 -42.78
C LEU A 6 -13.36 -7.58 -41.56
N MET A 7 -12.37 -6.67 -41.50
CA MET A 7 -11.64 -6.44 -40.27
C MET A 7 -12.63 -5.94 -39.22
N LEU A 8 -12.86 -6.74 -38.18
CA LEU A 8 -13.61 -6.33 -37.00
C LEU A 8 -12.90 -5.11 -36.39
N ARG A 9 -13.45 -3.92 -36.60
CA ARG A 9 -13.07 -2.74 -35.82
C ARG A 9 -13.54 -2.98 -34.40
N ASN A 10 -12.60 -2.99 -33.45
CA ASN A 10 -12.94 -2.94 -32.04
C ASN A 10 -13.66 -1.60 -31.79
N ASN A 11 -14.98 -1.66 -31.57
CA ASN A 11 -15.84 -0.51 -31.24
C ASN A 11 -15.64 0.00 -29.79
N MET A 12 -14.56 -0.38 -29.11
CA MET A 12 -14.30 0.11 -27.75
C MET A 12 -13.72 1.51 -27.80
N THR A 13 -14.59 2.49 -27.53
CA THR A 13 -14.17 3.86 -27.24
C THR A 13 -13.93 3.95 -25.74
N ILE A 14 -12.68 4.01 -25.30
CA ILE A 14 -12.34 4.29 -23.90
C ILE A 14 -12.87 5.69 -23.58
N LYS A 15 -13.74 5.79 -22.57
CA LYS A 15 -14.39 7.05 -22.19
C LYS A 15 -13.62 7.81 -21.11
N ALA A 16 -12.85 7.10 -20.29
CA ALA A 16 -12.03 7.66 -19.25
C ALA A 16 -10.87 6.72 -18.93
N VAL A 17 -9.74 7.32 -18.53
CA VAL A 17 -8.62 6.65 -17.88
C VAL A 17 -8.37 7.41 -16.60
N THR A 18 -8.47 6.73 -15.46
CA THR A 18 -8.15 7.32 -14.16
C THR A 18 -6.79 6.82 -13.71
N PHE A 19 -6.05 7.70 -13.06
CA PHE A 19 -4.77 7.38 -12.46
C PHE A 19 -4.94 7.45 -10.96
N ASP A 20 -4.36 6.48 -10.27
CA ASP A 20 -4.13 6.59 -8.85
C ASP A 20 -3.15 7.75 -8.56
N LEU A 21 -3.19 8.28 -7.35
CA LEU A 21 -2.35 9.41 -6.96
C LEU A 21 -1.03 8.92 -6.38
N ASP A 22 -1.10 8.19 -5.27
CA ASP A 22 0.06 7.84 -4.44
C ASP A 22 0.92 6.79 -5.15
N ASP A 23 2.22 7.08 -5.26
CA ASP A 23 3.21 6.25 -5.96
C ASP A 23 2.87 5.93 -7.44
N THR A 24 1.85 6.57 -8.01
CA THR A 24 1.50 6.54 -9.44
C THR A 24 1.79 7.89 -10.10
N LEU A 25 1.24 8.99 -9.57
CA LEU A 25 1.49 10.35 -10.06
C LEU A 25 2.31 11.19 -9.08
N TRP A 26 2.31 10.83 -7.80
CA TRP A 26 3.03 11.54 -6.75
C TRP A 26 3.93 10.58 -5.97
N PRO A 27 5.26 10.78 -5.95
CA PRO A 27 6.15 9.91 -5.19
C PRO A 27 5.93 10.15 -3.68
N LEU A 28 5.39 9.15 -3.00
CA LEU A 28 5.03 9.23 -1.58
C LEU A 28 5.83 8.25 -0.73
N TYR A 29 6.32 7.15 -1.31
CA TYR A 29 7.06 6.10 -0.63
C TYR A 29 8.14 6.62 0.32
N ASP A 30 9.04 7.49 -0.16
CA ASP A 30 10.16 8.00 0.63
C ASP A 30 9.67 8.81 1.84
N VAL A 31 8.60 9.59 1.68
CA VAL A 31 8.01 10.37 2.77
C VAL A 31 7.42 9.45 3.84
N ILE A 32 6.71 8.40 3.42
CA ILE A 32 6.14 7.40 4.35
C ILE A 32 7.27 6.66 5.07
N MET A 33 8.29 6.19 4.35
CA MET A 33 9.39 5.43 4.95
C MET A 33 10.21 6.29 5.92
N ASN A 34 10.47 7.55 5.57
CA ASN A 34 11.16 8.48 6.47
C ASN A 34 10.33 8.76 7.74
N SER A 35 9.02 8.95 7.60
CA SER A 35 8.12 9.18 8.73
C SER A 35 8.04 7.95 9.64
N HIS A 36 7.92 6.76 9.04
CA HIS A 36 7.91 5.49 9.76
C HIS A 36 9.23 5.26 10.52
N LYS A 37 10.36 5.54 9.87
CA LYS A 37 11.68 5.46 10.50
C LYS A 37 11.80 6.43 11.67
N LEU A 38 11.44 7.70 11.49
CA LEU A 38 11.53 8.73 12.52
C LEU A 38 10.70 8.36 13.76
N SER A 39 9.47 7.90 13.53
CA SER A 39 8.57 7.44 14.59
C SER A 39 9.17 6.27 15.39
N ASN A 40 9.69 5.26 14.69
CA ASN A 40 10.27 4.09 15.32
C ASN A 40 11.56 4.41 16.07
N ASP A 41 12.41 5.27 15.50
CA ASP A 41 13.63 5.74 16.16
C ASP A 41 13.29 6.50 17.47
N TRP A 42 12.23 7.32 17.47
CA TRP A 42 11.73 7.98 18.66
C TRP A 42 11.24 6.99 19.72
N LEU A 43 10.48 5.97 19.32
CA LEU A 43 10.00 4.91 20.21
C LEU A 43 11.15 4.11 20.83
N ILE A 44 12.15 3.74 20.04
CA ILE A 44 13.33 2.99 20.51
C ILE A 44 14.14 3.83 21.49
N ASN A 45 14.27 5.14 21.25
CA ASN A 45 14.96 6.04 22.17
C ASN A 45 14.29 6.06 23.56
N LYS A 46 12.95 6.03 23.60
CA LYS A 46 12.18 6.00 24.86
C LYS A 46 12.07 4.60 25.48
N HIS A 47 12.04 3.57 24.64
CA HIS A 47 11.80 2.18 25.01
C HIS A 47 12.74 1.26 24.22
N PRO A 48 14.00 1.06 24.69
CA PRO A 48 15.03 0.34 23.94
C PRO A 48 14.66 -1.09 23.54
N GLN A 49 13.81 -1.77 24.33
CA GLN A 49 13.32 -3.11 24.03
C GLN A 49 12.53 -3.19 22.71
N MET A 50 11.99 -2.07 22.24
CA MET A 50 11.25 -2.00 20.99
C MET A 50 12.14 -2.25 19.76
N LYS A 51 13.46 -2.13 19.89
CA LYS A 51 14.41 -2.41 18.79
C LYS A 51 14.33 -3.85 18.28
N GLU A 52 13.96 -4.80 19.14
CA GLU A 52 13.81 -6.21 18.76
C GLU A 52 12.42 -6.56 18.20
N ILE A 53 11.51 -5.59 18.22
CA ILE A 53 10.09 -5.75 17.84
C ILE A 53 9.82 -4.95 16.56
N LEU A 54 10.09 -3.65 16.57
CA LEU A 54 9.86 -2.76 15.43
C LEU A 54 10.71 -3.18 14.24
N PHE A 55 10.16 -3.09 13.03
CA PHE A 55 10.77 -3.55 11.77
C PHE A 55 10.99 -5.07 11.67
N SER A 56 10.45 -5.86 12.60
CA SER A 56 10.51 -7.32 12.55
C SER A 56 9.14 -7.92 12.22
N THR A 57 9.11 -9.22 11.93
CA THR A 57 7.84 -9.95 11.75
C THR A 57 6.98 -9.95 13.02
N LYS A 58 7.58 -9.77 14.21
CA LYS A 58 6.87 -9.74 15.50
C LYS A 58 5.88 -8.58 15.57
N GLU A 59 6.20 -7.45 14.97
CA GLU A 59 5.32 -6.28 14.89
C GLU A 59 4.03 -6.62 14.15
N ARG A 60 4.17 -7.24 12.96
CA ARG A 60 3.03 -7.68 12.16
C ARG A 60 2.21 -8.74 12.88
N GLU A 61 2.84 -9.71 13.53
CA GLU A 61 2.16 -10.74 14.32
C GLU A 61 1.36 -10.14 15.48
N MET A 62 1.94 -9.17 16.20
CA MET A 62 1.26 -8.47 17.27
C MET A 62 0.04 -7.71 16.73
N TRP A 63 0.17 -7.08 15.56
CA TRP A 63 -0.94 -6.36 14.95
C TRP A 63 -2.09 -7.28 14.52
N GLN A 64 -1.77 -8.45 13.96
CA GLN A 64 -2.78 -9.46 13.64
C GLN A 64 -3.51 -9.98 14.89
N ARG A 65 -2.80 -10.17 16.02
CA ARG A 65 -3.41 -10.55 17.29
C ARG A 65 -4.35 -9.46 17.81
N LEU A 66 -3.94 -8.20 17.73
CA LEU A 66 -4.74 -7.05 18.16
C LEU A 66 -6.01 -6.90 17.33
N ILE A 67 -5.92 -6.96 16.00
CA ILE A 67 -7.09 -6.91 15.11
C ILE A 67 -8.03 -8.09 15.36
N LYS A 68 -7.50 -9.29 15.61
CA LYS A 68 -8.34 -10.45 15.94
C LYS A 68 -9.10 -10.26 17.25
N ALA A 69 -8.47 -9.63 18.24
CA ALA A 69 -9.08 -9.33 19.53
C ALA A 69 -10.08 -8.16 19.44
N GLU A 70 -9.79 -7.15 18.63
CA GLU A 70 -10.62 -5.97 18.43
C GLU A 70 -10.74 -5.63 16.92
N PRO A 71 -11.70 -6.23 16.21
CA PRO A 71 -11.83 -6.09 14.75
C PRO A 71 -12.07 -4.66 14.25
N SER A 72 -12.56 -3.76 15.12
CA SER A 72 -12.78 -2.34 14.79
C SER A 72 -11.47 -1.59 14.49
N LEU A 73 -10.32 -2.12 14.94
CA LEU A 73 -9.00 -1.54 14.69
C LEU A 73 -8.50 -1.77 13.26
N ALA A 74 -9.07 -2.71 12.52
CA ALA A 74 -8.62 -3.02 11.15
C ALA A 74 -8.79 -1.85 10.17
N ASN A 75 -9.72 -0.95 10.45
CA ASN A 75 -10.10 0.16 9.56
C ASN A 75 -9.79 1.54 10.19
N ARG A 76 -8.86 1.58 11.16
CA ARG A 76 -8.41 2.81 11.82
C ARG A 76 -7.00 3.17 11.42
#